data_AF-A0A7J7KKE4-F1
#
_entry.id   AF-A0A7J7KKE4-F1
#
_cell.length_a   1.000
_cell.length_b   1.000
_cell.length_c   1.000
_cell.angle_alpha   90.00
_cell.angle_beta   90.00
_cell.angle_gamma   90.00
#
_symmetry.space_group_name_H-M   'P 1'
#
loop_
_entity.id
_entity.type
_entity.pdbx_description
1 polymer ?
#
loop_
_entity_poly.entity_id
_entity_poly.type
_entity_poly.pdbx_seq_one_letter_code
_entity_poly.pdbx_strand_id
1 'polypeptide(L)'
;MQRDRLLWYVGTVVVLVCGFTHSAPVNPNPNIPDVKENTDPMDDNFLSLEYKKYLEEVVQLLESDERPQLLELEYREYLNQTIYILEDDPEFRKFVANLSTEEVQSGQIAHYLQFANKQTRTKLDELKRLEVRRLRDLHKKLMRETADEIRAGKRDPKDLPSVDSEHMDHSNPHTFEIEDLRKLIKKTTDDLTNVDKKRKEEFKHYEMNKEHEYREKLKHANAEEAERLKKEHEENLKKHKEHPKVNHPGNANQLKEVWEEEDHLDPEDFDPKVFFGLHGEKLGLCTGY
;
A
#
# COMPACT_ATOMS: atom_id res chain seq x y z
N MET A 1 -25.32 -12.28 13.18
CA MET A 1 -24.60 -12.78 14.38
C MET A 1 -23.36 -13.65 14.09
N GLN A 2 -23.26 -14.36 12.95
CA GLN A 2 -22.01 -15.04 12.53
C GLN A 2 -21.28 -14.40 11.32
N ARG A 3 -21.88 -13.38 10.66
CA ARG A 3 -21.26 -12.68 9.51
C ARG A 3 -20.22 -11.64 9.91
N ASP A 4 -20.36 -11.00 11.07
CA ASP A 4 -19.50 -9.88 11.48
C ASP A 4 -18.24 -10.33 12.26
N ARG A 5 -18.20 -11.61 12.67
CA ARG A 5 -17.03 -12.18 13.35
C ARG A 5 -15.90 -12.59 12.40
N LEU A 6 -16.16 -12.71 11.10
CA LEU A 6 -15.20 -13.16 10.10
C LEU A 6 -14.39 -12.02 9.48
N LEU A 7 -15.04 -10.89 9.20
CA LEU A 7 -14.37 -9.69 8.69
C LEU A 7 -13.38 -9.12 9.72
N TRP A 8 -13.63 -9.37 11.00
CA TRP A 8 -12.73 -9.03 12.10
C TRP A 8 -11.54 -9.98 12.22
N TYR A 9 -11.71 -11.28 11.96
CA TYR A 9 -10.62 -12.27 12.05
C TYR A 9 -9.63 -12.19 10.87
N VAL A 10 -10.10 -11.89 9.66
CA VAL A 10 -9.22 -11.74 8.48
C VAL A 10 -8.51 -10.37 8.48
N GLY A 11 -9.12 -9.35 9.10
CA GLY A 11 -8.48 -8.03 9.31
C GLY A 11 -7.43 -8.02 10.44
N THR A 12 -7.63 -8.77 11.52
CA THR A 12 -6.71 -8.78 12.68
C THR A 12 -5.45 -9.63 12.47
N VAL A 13 -5.49 -10.67 11.64
CA VAL A 13 -4.33 -11.54 11.43
C VAL A 13 -3.31 -10.91 10.45
N VAL A 14 -3.67 -9.81 9.74
CA VAL A 14 -2.72 -9.06 8.88
C VAL A 14 -1.84 -8.10 9.72
N VAL A 15 -2.27 -7.77 10.94
CA VAL A 15 -1.60 -6.80 11.82
C VAL A 15 -0.50 -7.43 12.69
N LEU A 16 -0.40 -8.77 12.78
CA LEU A 16 0.45 -9.44 13.78
C LEU A 16 1.86 -9.91 13.32
N VAL A 17 2.32 -9.62 12.10
CA VAL A 17 3.62 -10.14 11.59
C VAL A 17 4.70 -9.07 11.33
N CYS A 18 4.56 -7.86 11.88
CA CYS A 18 5.65 -6.85 11.88
C CYS A 18 6.21 -6.55 13.27
N GLY A 19 6.27 -7.58 14.13
CA GLY A 19 7.01 -7.56 15.39
C GLY A 19 8.38 -8.22 15.24
N PHE A 20 9.43 -7.43 15.46
CA PHE A 20 10.85 -7.79 15.63
C PHE A 20 11.71 -7.97 14.36
N THR A 21 12.18 -6.84 13.82
CA THR A 21 13.64 -6.71 13.63
C THR A 21 14.12 -5.39 14.22
N HIS A 22 14.82 -5.47 15.37
CA HIS A 22 15.72 -4.40 15.77
C HIS A 22 16.84 -4.35 14.72
N SER A 23 16.75 -3.40 13.79
CA SER A 23 17.85 -3.14 12.86
C SER A 23 18.83 -2.21 13.54
N ALA A 24 20.05 -2.72 13.78
CA ALA A 24 21.16 -1.94 14.29
C ALA A 24 21.45 -0.73 13.37
N PRO A 25 21.94 0.40 13.92
CA PRO A 25 22.29 1.56 13.11
C PRO A 25 23.41 1.20 12.13
N VAL A 26 23.12 1.34 10.82
CA VAL A 26 24.10 1.15 9.76
C VAL A 26 25.04 2.36 9.73
N ASN A 27 26.32 2.09 9.92
CA ASN A 27 27.39 3.09 9.88
C ASN A 27 27.75 3.40 8.40
N PRO A 28 27.59 4.63 7.90
CA PRO A 28 27.86 4.93 6.50
C PRO A 28 29.37 4.94 6.20
N ASN A 29 29.78 4.04 5.30
CA ASN A 29 31.12 3.94 4.73
C ASN A 29 31.46 5.19 3.89
N PRO A 30 32.60 5.87 4.10
CA PRO A 30 32.96 7.09 3.40
C PRO A 30 33.61 6.75 2.06
N ASN A 31 32.84 6.70 0.97
CA ASN A 31 33.31 7.03 -0.38
C ASN A 31 32.17 6.89 -1.39
N ILE A 32 31.51 8.00 -1.72
CA ILE A 32 30.73 8.16 -2.94
C ILE A 32 31.21 9.48 -3.56
N PRO A 33 31.64 9.49 -4.84
CA PRO A 33 32.28 10.65 -5.45
C PRO A 33 31.29 11.76 -5.83
N ASP A 34 31.74 13.00 -5.66
CA ASP A 34 31.01 14.25 -5.85
C ASP A 34 30.49 14.43 -7.29
N VAL A 35 29.17 14.64 -7.44
CA VAL A 35 28.58 15.23 -8.65
C VAL A 35 28.38 16.72 -8.38
N LYS A 36 29.10 17.56 -9.12
CA LYS A 36 28.97 19.01 -9.06
C LYS A 36 27.85 19.45 -9.99
N GLU A 37 26.80 20.05 -9.46
CA GLU A 37 25.89 20.89 -10.25
C GLU A 37 25.61 22.19 -9.50
N ASN A 38 25.90 23.31 -10.18
CA ASN A 38 25.69 24.65 -9.67
C ASN A 38 24.20 24.94 -9.56
N THR A 39 23.72 25.36 -8.39
CA THR A 39 22.45 26.08 -8.26
C THR A 39 22.60 27.23 -7.27
N ASP A 40 22.13 28.41 -7.69
CA ASP A 40 22.00 29.64 -6.91
C ASP A 40 21.26 29.40 -5.57
N PRO A 41 21.41 30.29 -4.56
CA PRO A 41 20.84 30.06 -3.24
C PRO A 41 19.31 30.08 -3.31
N MET A 42 18.72 28.90 -3.44
CA MET A 42 17.29 28.67 -3.37
C MET A 42 16.82 28.87 -1.92
N ASP A 43 15.78 29.69 -1.77
CA ASP A 43 15.13 30.12 -0.53
C ASP A 43 14.84 28.94 0.41
N ASP A 44 15.51 28.90 1.57
CA ASP A 44 15.37 27.83 2.58
C ASP A 44 13.91 27.65 3.06
N ASN A 45 13.07 28.67 2.90
CA ASN A 45 11.65 28.61 3.23
C ASN A 45 10.84 27.76 2.23
N PHE A 46 11.31 27.62 0.98
CA PHE A 46 10.68 26.82 -0.06
C PHE A 46 10.90 25.32 0.16
N LEU A 47 12.13 24.92 0.51
CA LEU A 47 12.50 23.53 0.77
C LEU A 47 11.77 22.98 2.02
N SER A 48 11.63 23.83 3.04
CA SER A 48 10.85 23.53 4.26
C SER A 48 9.36 23.36 3.96
N LEU A 49 8.79 24.18 3.07
CA LEU A 49 7.38 24.11 2.69
C LEU A 49 7.07 22.91 1.79
N GLU A 50 7.96 22.60 0.83
CA GLU A 50 7.84 21.44 -0.05
C GLU A 50 7.98 20.14 0.74
N TYR A 51 8.89 20.10 1.71
CA TYR A 51 9.04 18.99 2.63
C TYR A 51 7.87 18.85 3.60
N LYS A 52 7.33 19.96 4.11
CA LYS A 52 6.13 19.92 4.96
C LYS A 52 4.92 19.44 4.17
N LYS A 53 4.75 19.91 2.94
CA LYS A 53 3.71 19.46 2.01
C LYS A 53 3.88 17.99 1.63
N TYR A 54 5.10 17.52 1.42
CA TYR A 54 5.41 16.11 1.18
C TYR A 54 5.12 15.24 2.40
N LEU A 55 5.50 15.66 3.61
CA LEU A 55 5.16 14.95 4.83
C LEU A 55 3.65 14.92 5.05
N GLU A 56 2.95 16.02 4.78
CA GLU A 56 1.50 16.12 4.88
C GLU A 56 0.81 15.23 3.83
N GLU A 57 1.37 15.11 2.62
CA GLU A 57 0.92 14.21 1.56
C GLU A 57 1.20 12.74 1.89
N VAL A 58 2.39 12.41 2.42
CA VAL A 58 2.75 11.07 2.88
C VAL A 58 1.89 10.66 4.07
N VAL A 59 1.63 11.57 5.01
CA VAL A 59 0.75 11.35 6.15
C VAL A 59 -0.69 11.17 5.68
N GLN A 60 -1.21 12.02 4.77
CA GLN A 60 -2.52 11.82 4.15
C GLN A 60 -2.63 10.51 3.36
N LEU A 61 -1.56 10.09 2.69
CA LEU A 61 -1.49 8.79 2.00
C LEU A 61 -1.47 7.61 2.98
N LEU A 62 -0.85 7.77 4.16
CA LEU A 62 -0.85 6.75 5.21
C LEU A 62 -2.16 6.74 6.02
N GLU A 63 -2.87 7.87 6.09
CA GLU A 63 -4.11 8.08 6.85
C GLU A 63 -5.39 7.84 6.05
N SER A 64 -5.35 7.88 4.71
CA SER A 64 -6.54 7.64 3.88
C SER A 64 -6.88 6.15 3.81
N ASP A 65 -8.12 5.81 4.21
CA ASP A 65 -8.74 4.47 4.16
C ASP A 65 -8.76 3.83 2.75
N GLU A 66 -8.44 4.60 1.70
CA GLU A 66 -8.24 4.09 0.36
C GLU A 66 -6.85 3.50 0.25
N ARG A 67 -6.71 2.16 0.37
CA ARG A 67 -5.46 1.40 0.14
C ARG A 67 -4.65 2.00 -1.05
N PRO A 68 -3.71 2.93 -0.82
CA PRO A 68 -3.16 3.74 -1.91
C PRO A 68 -2.26 2.88 -2.81
N GLN A 69 -1.74 1.80 -2.23
CA GLN A 69 -0.96 0.77 -2.89
C GLN A 69 -1.78 0.03 -3.96
N LEU A 70 -3.11 -0.13 -3.78
CA LEU A 70 -3.95 -0.79 -4.78
C LEU A 70 -4.24 0.11 -5.99
N LEU A 71 -4.25 1.44 -5.82
CA LEU A 71 -4.46 2.42 -6.90
C LEU A 71 -3.40 2.28 -8.01
N GLU A 72 -2.19 1.82 -7.67
CA GLU A 72 -1.10 1.60 -8.61
C GLU A 72 -1.23 0.31 -9.44
N LEU A 73 -2.18 -0.58 -9.13
CA LEU A 73 -2.34 -1.86 -9.84
C LEU A 73 -3.25 -1.73 -11.08
N GLU A 74 -2.72 -2.10 -12.25
CA GLU A 74 -3.44 -2.03 -13.53
C GLU A 74 -4.70 -2.93 -13.60
N TYR A 75 -4.73 -3.99 -12.80
CA TYR A 75 -5.80 -4.99 -12.74
C TYR A 75 -6.65 -4.86 -11.47
N ARG A 76 -6.57 -3.71 -10.77
CA ARG A 76 -7.32 -3.45 -9.53
C ARG A 76 -8.82 -3.72 -9.67
N GLU A 77 -9.44 -3.27 -10.75
CA GLU A 77 -10.88 -3.45 -10.96
C GLU A 77 -11.25 -4.94 -11.03
N TYR A 78 -10.44 -5.73 -11.74
CA TYR A 78 -10.60 -7.17 -11.84
C TYR A 78 -10.41 -7.85 -10.48
N LEU A 79 -9.39 -7.45 -9.72
CA LEU A 79 -9.15 -7.94 -8.35
C LEU A 79 -10.35 -7.63 -7.43
N ASN A 80 -10.81 -6.39 -7.39
CA ASN A 80 -11.93 -5.96 -6.54
C ASN A 80 -13.23 -6.69 -6.90
N GLN A 81 -13.54 -6.84 -8.19
CA GLN A 81 -14.71 -7.59 -8.63
C GLN A 81 -14.59 -9.08 -8.28
N THR A 82 -13.40 -9.65 -8.39
CA THR A 82 -13.15 -11.05 -7.99
C THR A 82 -13.41 -11.23 -6.49
N ILE A 83 -12.87 -10.33 -5.66
CA ILE A 83 -13.10 -10.32 -4.21
C ILE A 83 -14.60 -10.19 -3.91
N TYR A 84 -15.28 -9.22 -4.53
CA TYR A 84 -16.71 -9.00 -4.33
C TYR A 84 -17.56 -10.25 -4.63
N ILE A 85 -17.28 -10.93 -5.75
CA ILE A 85 -17.99 -12.16 -6.12
C ILE A 85 -17.71 -13.29 -5.12
N LEU A 86 -16.47 -13.41 -4.65
CA LEU A 86 -16.08 -14.44 -3.68
C LEU A 86 -16.65 -14.17 -2.27
N GLU A 87 -16.78 -12.90 -1.87
CA GLU A 87 -17.37 -12.48 -0.60
C GLU A 87 -18.90 -12.68 -0.55
N ASP A 88 -19.57 -12.61 -1.69
CA ASP A 88 -21.01 -12.91 -1.80
C ASP A 88 -21.29 -14.37 -1.42
N ASP A 89 -20.35 -15.29 -1.73
CA ASP A 89 -20.50 -16.72 -1.52
C ASP A 89 -20.41 -17.12 -0.01
N PRO A 90 -21.50 -17.62 0.60
CA PRO A 90 -21.50 -18.04 2.01
C PRO A 90 -20.65 -19.28 2.28
N GLU A 91 -20.49 -20.20 1.31
CA GLU A 91 -19.65 -21.40 1.46
C GLU A 91 -18.18 -20.97 1.49
N PHE A 92 -17.77 -20.17 0.50
CA PHE A 92 -16.40 -19.69 0.37
C PHE A 92 -15.95 -18.89 1.61
N ARG A 93 -16.79 -17.97 2.10
CA ARG A 93 -16.49 -17.18 3.32
C ARG A 93 -16.13 -18.02 4.53
N LYS A 94 -16.84 -19.14 4.77
CA LYS A 94 -16.54 -20.02 5.92
C LYS A 94 -15.13 -20.60 5.84
N PHE A 95 -14.64 -20.86 4.63
CA PHE A 95 -13.26 -21.33 4.44
C PHE A 95 -12.26 -20.20 4.68
N VAL A 96 -12.53 -19.00 4.15
CA VAL A 96 -11.69 -17.81 4.40
C VAL A 96 -11.58 -17.49 5.89
N ALA A 97 -12.64 -17.70 6.67
CA ALA A 97 -12.65 -17.52 8.13
C ALA A 97 -11.59 -18.29 8.89
N ASN A 98 -11.31 -19.50 8.40
CA ASN A 98 -10.53 -20.50 9.12
C ASN A 98 -9.05 -20.45 8.70
N LEU A 99 -8.72 -19.67 7.66
CA LEU A 99 -7.37 -19.54 7.13
C LEU A 99 -6.61 -18.42 7.84
N SER A 100 -5.31 -18.66 8.03
CA SER A 100 -4.37 -17.62 8.45
C SER A 100 -4.02 -16.67 7.29
N THR A 101 -3.46 -15.51 7.59
CA THR A 101 -3.12 -14.53 6.56
C THR A 101 -1.97 -14.94 5.68
N GLU A 102 -1.00 -15.67 6.23
CA GLU A 102 0.10 -16.25 5.46
C GLU A 102 -0.41 -17.28 4.45
N GLU A 103 -1.44 -18.06 4.80
CA GLU A 103 -2.09 -19.01 3.89
C GLU A 103 -2.89 -18.30 2.79
N VAL A 104 -3.51 -17.15 3.12
CA VAL A 104 -4.18 -16.31 2.14
C VAL A 104 -3.15 -15.73 1.17
N GLN A 105 -2.07 -15.11 1.67
CA GLN A 105 -1.02 -14.49 0.85
C GLN A 105 -0.28 -15.50 -0.04
N SER A 106 -0.03 -16.71 0.48
CA SER A 106 0.60 -17.78 -0.28
C SER A 106 -0.30 -18.38 -1.38
N GLY A 107 -1.58 -17.99 -1.42
CA GLY A 107 -2.53 -18.43 -2.43
C GLY A 107 -3.17 -19.79 -2.16
N GLN A 108 -3.04 -20.34 -0.95
CA GLN A 108 -3.67 -21.62 -0.58
C GLN A 108 -5.20 -21.52 -0.59
N ILE A 109 -5.74 -20.33 -0.31
CA ILE A 109 -7.17 -20.00 -0.41
C ILE A 109 -7.77 -20.39 -1.78
N ALA A 110 -6.97 -20.40 -2.85
CA ALA A 110 -7.43 -20.75 -4.18
C ALA A 110 -7.97 -22.19 -4.28
N HIS A 111 -7.47 -23.13 -3.46
CA HIS A 111 -7.94 -24.51 -3.48
C HIS A 111 -9.41 -24.65 -3.09
N TYR A 112 -9.94 -23.74 -2.25
CA TYR A 112 -11.33 -23.76 -1.81
C TYR A 112 -12.31 -23.31 -2.89
N LEU A 113 -11.82 -22.76 -4.01
CA LEU A 113 -12.64 -22.39 -5.16
C LEU A 113 -13.41 -23.59 -5.74
N GLN A 114 -12.93 -24.83 -5.54
CA GLN A 114 -13.65 -26.05 -5.94
C GLN A 114 -14.97 -26.26 -5.18
N PHE A 115 -15.11 -25.68 -3.99
CA PHE A 115 -16.32 -25.75 -3.17
C PHE A 115 -17.23 -24.53 -3.35
N ALA A 116 -16.82 -23.56 -4.18
CA ALA A 116 -17.63 -22.39 -4.46
C ALA A 116 -18.93 -22.77 -5.18
N ASN A 117 -19.99 -22.00 -4.92
CA ASN A 117 -21.29 -22.21 -5.54
C ASN A 117 -21.22 -22.06 -7.07
N LYS A 118 -22.08 -22.79 -7.78
CA LYS A 118 -22.12 -22.76 -9.26
C LYS A 118 -22.36 -21.34 -9.81
N GLN A 119 -23.20 -20.55 -9.13
CA GLN A 119 -23.46 -19.16 -9.52
C GLN A 119 -22.20 -18.29 -9.39
N THR A 120 -21.45 -18.44 -8.30
CA THR A 120 -20.15 -17.79 -8.09
C THR A 120 -19.17 -18.14 -9.22
N ARG A 121 -19.04 -19.43 -9.53
CA ARG A 121 -18.20 -19.91 -10.64
C ARG A 121 -18.60 -19.30 -11.98
N THR A 122 -19.89 -19.26 -12.29
CA THR A 122 -20.38 -18.66 -13.55
C THR A 122 -20.06 -17.16 -13.61
N LYS A 123 -20.27 -16.41 -12.51
CA LYS A 123 -19.91 -14.99 -12.43
C LYS A 123 -18.39 -14.76 -12.61
N LEU A 124 -17.56 -15.62 -12.02
CA LEU A 124 -16.09 -15.55 -12.15
C LEU A 124 -15.63 -15.87 -13.58
N ASP A 125 -16.25 -16.85 -14.24
CA ASP A 125 -15.98 -17.17 -15.65
C ASP A 125 -16.30 -15.99 -16.57
N GLU A 126 -17.44 -15.33 -16.34
CA GLU A 126 -17.81 -14.12 -17.07
C GLU A 126 -16.84 -12.97 -16.81
N LEU A 127 -16.47 -12.74 -15.54
CA LEU A 127 -15.50 -11.71 -15.15
C LEU A 127 -14.14 -11.94 -15.84
N LYS A 128 -13.65 -13.19 -15.84
CA LYS A 128 -12.40 -13.54 -16.53
C LYS A 128 -12.46 -13.22 -18.02
N ARG A 129 -13.59 -13.52 -18.68
CA ARG A 129 -13.76 -13.21 -20.12
C ARG A 129 -13.75 -11.71 -20.41
N LEU A 130 -14.31 -10.90 -19.50
CA LEU A 130 -14.26 -9.44 -19.61
C LEU A 130 -12.82 -8.94 -19.46
N GLU A 131 -12.08 -9.47 -18.50
CA GLU A 131 -10.69 -9.08 -18.27
C GLU A 131 -9.78 -9.49 -19.44
N VAL A 132 -9.91 -10.72 -19.94
CA VAL A 132 -9.19 -11.16 -21.15
C VAL A 132 -9.50 -10.27 -22.35
N ARG A 133 -10.75 -9.81 -22.48
CA ARG A 133 -11.13 -8.86 -23.55
C ARG A 133 -10.45 -7.51 -23.35
N ARG A 134 -10.46 -6.97 -22.12
CA ARG A 134 -9.76 -5.73 -21.76
C ARG A 134 -8.27 -5.79 -22.11
N LEU A 135 -7.59 -6.85 -21.68
CA LEU A 135 -6.16 -7.08 -21.96
C LEU A 135 -5.88 -7.21 -23.46
N ARG A 136 -6.74 -7.91 -24.19
CA ARG A 136 -6.63 -8.02 -25.66
C ARG A 136 -6.78 -6.67 -26.35
N ASP A 137 -7.71 -5.84 -25.91
CA ASP A 137 -7.94 -4.54 -26.52
C ASP A 137 -6.85 -3.53 -26.14
N LEU A 138 -6.32 -3.61 -24.91
CA LEU A 138 -5.12 -2.90 -24.48
C LEU A 138 -3.91 -3.27 -25.36
N HIS A 139 -3.68 -4.57 -25.56
CA HIS A 139 -2.59 -5.05 -26.42
C HIS A 139 -2.75 -4.55 -27.86
N LYS A 140 -3.96 -4.62 -28.45
CA LYS A 140 -4.21 -4.06 -29.78
C LYS A 140 -3.93 -2.56 -29.86
N LYS A 141 -4.26 -1.79 -28.81
CA LYS A 141 -4.01 -0.35 -28.76
C LYS A 141 -2.51 -0.06 -28.75
N LEU A 142 -1.77 -0.72 -27.86
CA LEU A 142 -0.31 -0.62 -27.77
C LEU A 142 0.38 -1.03 -29.08
N MET A 143 -0.11 -2.09 -29.73
CA MET A 143 0.39 -2.54 -31.02
C MET A 143 0.16 -1.52 -32.15
N ARG A 144 -0.96 -0.77 -32.12
CA ARG A 144 -1.22 0.30 -33.10
C ARG A 144 -0.31 1.50 -32.86
N GLU A 145 -0.21 1.94 -31.61
CA GLU A 145 0.64 3.07 -31.20
C GLU A 145 2.10 2.80 -31.57
N THR A 146 2.61 1.62 -31.21
CA THR A 146 3.99 1.22 -31.55
C THR A 146 4.20 1.03 -33.05
N ALA A 147 3.22 0.51 -33.79
CA ALA A 147 3.32 0.44 -35.25
C ALA A 147 3.45 1.83 -35.89
N ASP A 148 2.76 2.83 -35.36
CA ASP A 148 2.87 4.21 -35.83
C ASP A 148 4.20 4.86 -35.41
N GLU A 149 4.73 4.55 -34.23
CA GLU A 149 6.08 4.95 -33.80
C GLU A 149 7.18 4.34 -34.68
N ILE A 150 7.06 3.06 -35.01
CA ILE A 150 7.99 2.35 -35.91
C ILE A 150 7.93 2.97 -37.31
N ARG A 151 6.73 3.24 -37.85
CA ARG A 151 6.58 3.95 -39.13
C ARG A 151 7.19 5.34 -39.11
N ALA A 152 7.13 6.03 -37.96
CA ALA A 152 7.76 7.32 -37.74
C ALA A 152 9.28 7.23 -37.46
N GLY A 153 9.86 6.02 -37.45
CA GLY A 153 11.29 5.80 -37.19
C GLY A 153 11.73 6.05 -35.74
N LYS A 154 10.79 6.09 -34.79
CA LYS A 154 11.07 6.42 -33.37
C LYS A 154 11.37 5.21 -32.49
N ARG A 155 11.04 4.01 -32.95
CA ARG A 155 11.13 2.78 -32.16
C ARG A 155 11.53 1.59 -33.03
N ASP A 156 12.34 0.69 -32.48
CA ASP A 156 12.74 -0.52 -33.17
C ASP A 156 11.62 -1.57 -33.15
N PRO A 157 11.41 -2.34 -34.23
CA PRO A 157 10.40 -3.40 -34.29
C PRO A 157 10.58 -4.52 -33.26
N LYS A 158 11.75 -4.62 -32.63
CA LYS A 158 12.06 -5.62 -31.60
C LYS A 158 11.54 -5.24 -30.22
N ASP A 159 11.22 -3.96 -29.99
CA ASP A 159 10.77 -3.45 -28.69
C ASP A 159 9.25 -3.48 -28.54
N LEU A 160 8.65 -4.56 -29.07
CA LEU A 160 7.21 -4.72 -29.15
C LEU A 160 6.64 -4.95 -27.74
N PRO A 161 5.65 -4.15 -27.29
CA PRO A 161 5.13 -4.26 -25.93
C PRO A 161 4.36 -5.58 -25.74
N SER A 162 4.80 -6.38 -24.77
CA SER A 162 4.01 -7.47 -24.21
C SER A 162 3.00 -6.91 -23.22
N VAL A 163 1.75 -7.37 -23.30
CA VAL A 163 0.78 -7.16 -22.22
C VAL A 163 0.87 -8.41 -21.34
N ASP A 164 1.80 -8.38 -20.40
CA ASP A 164 2.07 -9.52 -19.54
C ASP A 164 0.92 -9.69 -18.54
N SER A 165 0.12 -10.72 -18.77
CA SER A 165 -1.04 -11.06 -17.96
C SER A 165 -0.65 -11.98 -16.81
N GLU A 166 0.41 -11.63 -16.06
CA GLU A 166 1.01 -12.51 -15.04
C GLU A 166 0.03 -12.90 -13.92
N HIS A 167 -0.98 -12.05 -13.68
CA HIS A 167 -2.04 -12.26 -12.68
C HIS A 167 -3.13 -13.25 -13.13
N MET A 168 -3.02 -13.86 -14.32
CA MET A 168 -4.02 -14.79 -14.87
C MET A 168 -3.38 -15.97 -15.63
N ASP A 169 -4.08 -17.09 -15.75
CA ASP A 169 -3.71 -18.14 -16.70
C ASP A 169 -4.28 -17.89 -18.11
N HIS A 170 -3.37 -17.68 -19.06
CA HIS A 170 -3.68 -17.49 -20.49
C HIS A 170 -4.01 -18.80 -21.22
N SER A 171 -3.70 -19.96 -20.62
CA SER A 171 -3.93 -21.27 -21.25
C SER A 171 -5.42 -21.58 -21.37
N ASN A 172 -6.24 -21.07 -20.44
CA ASN A 172 -7.69 -21.24 -20.43
C ASN A 172 -8.40 -19.87 -20.36
N PRO A 173 -8.73 -19.23 -21.48
CA PRO A 173 -9.30 -17.88 -21.47
C PRO A 173 -10.77 -17.78 -21.01
N HIS A 174 -11.47 -18.91 -20.86
CA HIS A 174 -12.93 -18.92 -20.78
C HIS A 174 -13.50 -19.39 -19.44
N THR A 175 -12.66 -19.99 -18.60
CA THR A 175 -13.04 -20.55 -17.29
C THR A 175 -12.06 -20.05 -16.25
N PHE A 176 -12.57 -19.60 -15.11
CA PHE A 176 -11.81 -19.14 -13.97
C PHE A 176 -11.49 -20.32 -13.04
N GLU A 177 -10.22 -20.68 -13.01
CA GLU A 177 -9.68 -21.84 -12.32
C GLU A 177 -8.92 -21.46 -11.04
N ILE A 178 -8.58 -22.48 -10.26
CA ILE A 178 -7.78 -22.36 -9.04
C ILE A 178 -6.46 -21.62 -9.32
N GLU A 179 -5.84 -21.92 -10.46
CA GLU A 179 -4.59 -21.28 -10.87
C GLU A 179 -4.72 -19.79 -11.14
N ASP A 180 -5.88 -19.32 -11.63
CA ASP A 180 -6.12 -17.90 -11.84
C ASP A 180 -6.17 -17.14 -10.52
N LEU A 181 -6.94 -17.66 -9.56
CA LEU A 181 -7.05 -17.03 -8.24
C LEU A 181 -5.69 -17.04 -7.52
N ARG A 182 -4.95 -18.14 -7.62
CA ARG A 182 -3.61 -18.27 -7.04
C ARG A 182 -2.64 -17.25 -7.64
N LYS A 183 -2.58 -17.15 -8.97
CA LYS A 183 -1.72 -16.17 -9.67
C LYS A 183 -2.12 -14.74 -9.34
N LEU A 184 -3.42 -14.44 -9.34
CA LEU A 184 -3.94 -13.12 -9.01
C LEU A 184 -3.50 -12.69 -7.60
N ILE A 185 -3.68 -13.54 -6.59
CA ILE A 185 -3.30 -13.23 -5.21
C ILE A 185 -1.79 -13.07 -5.07
N LYS A 186 -1.02 -14.00 -5.64
CA LYS A 186 0.44 -13.97 -5.55
C LYS A 186 0.99 -12.71 -6.22
N LYS A 187 0.56 -12.42 -7.45
CA LYS A 187 0.97 -11.23 -8.20
C LYS A 187 0.56 -9.94 -7.47
N THR A 188 -0.65 -9.90 -6.90
CA THR A 188 -1.09 -8.76 -6.07
C THR A 188 -0.17 -8.58 -4.86
N THR A 189 0.15 -9.65 -4.15
CA THR A 189 1.04 -9.59 -2.97
C THR A 189 2.43 -9.13 -3.37
N ASP A 190 3.00 -9.70 -4.42
CA ASP A 190 4.32 -9.34 -4.94
C ASP A 190 4.34 -7.87 -5.39
N ASP A 191 3.34 -7.42 -6.15
CA ASP A 191 3.25 -6.03 -6.63
C ASP A 191 3.11 -5.03 -5.47
N LEU A 192 2.26 -5.32 -4.49
CA LEU A 192 2.12 -4.48 -3.28
C LEU A 192 3.45 -4.40 -2.50
N THR A 193 4.15 -5.53 -2.35
CA THR A 193 5.46 -5.54 -1.66
C THR A 193 6.51 -4.73 -2.42
N ASN A 194 6.46 -4.75 -3.75
CA ASN A 194 7.36 -3.98 -4.61
C ASN A 194 7.06 -2.48 -4.53
N VAL A 195 5.79 -2.09 -4.51
CA VAL A 195 5.36 -0.69 -4.31
C VAL A 195 5.86 -0.18 -2.96
N ASP A 196 5.65 -0.94 -1.88
CA ASP A 196 6.13 -0.57 -0.55
C ASP A 196 7.66 -0.50 -0.48
N LYS A 197 8.36 -1.42 -1.15
CA LYS A 197 9.82 -1.40 -1.25
C LYS A 197 10.32 -0.16 -2.00
N LYS A 198 9.71 0.17 -3.15
CA LYS A 198 10.06 1.34 -3.96
C LYS A 198 9.89 2.63 -3.15
N ARG A 199 8.77 2.77 -2.44
CA ARG A 199 8.54 3.93 -1.56
C ARG A 199 9.60 4.05 -0.46
N LYS A 200 10.01 2.93 0.15
CA LYS A 200 11.11 2.92 1.14
C LYS A 200 12.45 3.33 0.53
N GLU A 201 12.74 2.91 -0.70
CA GLU A 201 13.97 3.26 -1.42
C GLU A 201 13.96 4.73 -1.83
N GLU A 202 12.84 5.25 -2.33
CA GLU A 202 12.64 6.67 -2.65
C GLU A 202 12.82 7.53 -1.40
N PHE A 203 12.21 7.15 -0.28
CA PHE A 203 12.40 7.83 1.01
C PHE A 203 13.86 7.82 1.47
N LYS A 204 14.55 6.68 1.36
CA LYS A 204 15.97 6.56 1.70
C LYS A 204 16.83 7.46 0.83
N HIS A 205 16.57 7.51 -0.47
CA HIS A 205 17.31 8.38 -1.39
C HIS A 205 17.05 9.86 -1.10
N TYR A 206 15.80 10.20 -0.81
CA TYR A 206 15.42 11.55 -0.43
C TYR A 206 16.18 12.01 0.83
N GLU A 207 16.14 11.23 1.92
CA GLU A 207 16.85 11.57 3.16
C GLU A 207 18.38 11.64 2.96
N MET A 208 18.95 10.76 2.12
CA MET A 208 20.37 10.78 1.78
C MET A 208 20.76 12.06 1.01
N ASN A 209 19.96 12.46 0.02
CA ASN A 209 20.20 13.67 -0.76
C ASN A 209 20.05 14.92 0.11
N LYS A 210 19.04 14.97 0.97
CA LYS A 210 18.82 16.07 1.92
C LYS A 210 20.00 16.25 2.88
N GLU A 211 20.52 15.15 3.44
CA GLU A 211 21.74 15.18 4.26
C GLU A 211 22.97 15.62 3.47
N HIS A 212 23.09 15.18 2.22
CA HIS A 212 24.18 15.59 1.33
C HIS A 212 24.15 17.09 1.05
N GLU A 213 22.99 17.64 0.67
CA GLU A 213 22.80 19.08 0.45
C GLU A 213 23.12 19.90 1.70
N TYR A 214 22.67 19.44 2.88
CA TYR A 214 23.00 20.09 4.15
C TYR A 214 24.52 20.14 4.40
N ARG A 215 25.24 19.04 4.13
CA ARG A 215 26.70 18.99 4.26
C ARG A 215 27.41 19.88 3.25
N GLU A 216 26.93 19.95 2.02
CA GLU A 216 27.48 20.84 0.99
C GLU A 216 27.29 22.32 1.34
N LYS A 217 26.08 22.69 1.82
CA LYS A 217 25.82 24.05 2.36
C LYS A 217 26.79 24.37 3.50
N LEU A 218 27.00 23.44 4.43
CA LEU A 218 27.90 23.64 5.57
C LEU A 218 29.38 23.83 5.16
N LYS A 219 29.85 23.19 4.09
CA LYS A 219 31.21 23.35 3.57
C LYS A 219 31.48 24.74 2.99
N HIS A 220 30.46 25.35 2.38
CA HIS A 220 30.58 26.64 1.70
C HIS A 220 30.12 27.83 2.56
N ALA A 221 29.54 27.58 3.74
CA ALA A 221 29.03 28.60 4.65
C ALA A 221 30.12 29.32 5.46
N ASN A 222 29.87 30.59 5.79
CA ASN A 222 30.69 31.35 6.73
C ASN A 222 30.44 30.91 8.19
N ALA A 223 31.28 31.33 9.15
CA ALA A 223 31.19 30.88 10.55
C ALA A 223 29.81 31.12 11.21
N GLU A 224 29.22 32.30 11.01
CA GLU A 224 27.89 32.65 11.55
C GLU A 224 26.76 31.86 10.86
N GLU A 225 26.86 31.68 9.55
CA GLU A 225 25.90 30.95 8.73
C GLU A 225 25.91 29.44 9.03
N ALA A 226 27.10 28.88 9.24
CA ALA A 226 27.29 27.49 9.65
C ALA A 226 26.66 27.20 11.02
N GLU A 227 26.71 28.15 11.96
CA GLU A 227 26.05 28.01 13.27
C GLU A 227 24.52 28.05 13.13
N ARG A 228 23.99 28.95 12.29
CA ARG A 228 22.56 29.01 11.98
C ARG A 228 22.04 27.72 11.33
N LEU A 229 22.72 27.22 10.29
CA LEU A 229 22.34 25.99 9.59
C LEU A 229 22.35 24.78 10.53
N LYS A 230 23.35 24.67 11.41
CA LYS A 230 23.40 23.60 12.42
C LYS A 230 22.22 23.66 13.39
N LYS A 231 21.89 24.85 13.87
CA LYS A 231 20.78 25.05 14.80
C LYS A 231 19.44 24.70 14.14
N GLU A 232 19.21 25.16 12.91
CA GLU A 232 18.01 24.84 12.14
C GLU A 232 17.89 23.33 11.87
N HIS A 233 18.99 22.68 11.48
CA HIS A 233 19.02 21.24 11.28
C HIS A 233 18.70 20.47 12.56
N GLU A 234 19.25 20.87 13.71
CA GLU A 234 18.94 20.28 15.01
C GLU A 234 17.47 20.49 15.41
N GLU A 235 16.93 21.69 15.21
CA GLU A 235 15.52 21.99 15.46
C GLU A 235 14.60 21.15 14.57
N ASN A 236 14.94 20.97 13.30
CA ASN A 236 14.19 20.13 12.39
C ASN A 236 14.25 18.65 12.82
N LEU A 237 15.42 18.13 13.18
CA LEU A 237 15.56 16.79 13.75
C LEU A 237 14.75 16.60 15.05
N LYS A 238 14.67 17.62 15.90
CA LYS A 238 13.82 17.59 17.10
C LYS A 238 12.34 17.51 16.73
N LYS A 239 11.87 18.35 15.80
CA LYS A 239 10.48 18.30 15.29
C LYS A 239 10.14 16.94 14.69
N HIS A 240 11.10 16.28 14.02
CA HIS A 240 10.91 14.92 13.50
C HIS A 240 10.81 13.86 14.60
N LYS A 241 11.54 14.02 15.70
CA LYS A 241 11.49 13.09 16.83
C LYS A 241 10.29 13.33 17.74
N GLU A 242 9.83 14.56 17.81
CA GLU A 242 8.75 15.03 18.71
C GLU A 242 7.37 15.01 18.03
N HIS A 243 7.20 14.27 16.92
CA HIS A 243 5.86 14.06 16.37
C HIS A 243 5.03 13.17 17.32
N PRO A 244 3.72 13.41 17.47
CA PRO A 244 2.85 12.48 18.18
C PRO A 244 2.91 11.10 17.51
N LYS A 245 2.80 10.03 18.29
CA LYS A 245 2.75 8.68 17.76
C LYS A 245 1.41 8.49 17.04
N VAL A 246 1.40 8.61 15.72
CA VAL A 246 0.19 8.37 14.92
C VAL A 246 -0.14 6.88 14.98
N ASN A 247 -1.27 6.54 15.60
CA ASN A 247 -1.79 5.19 15.63
C ASN A 247 -2.47 4.87 14.28
N HIS A 248 -2.24 3.67 13.75
CA HIS A 248 -2.92 3.23 12.53
C HIS A 248 -4.42 3.06 12.79
N PRO A 249 -5.29 3.37 11.81
CA PRO A 249 -6.73 3.21 11.95
C PRO A 249 -7.10 1.77 12.34
N GLY A 250 -7.96 1.61 13.34
CA GLY A 250 -8.40 0.33 13.89
C GLY A 250 -7.41 -0.38 14.82
N ASN A 251 -6.26 0.23 15.15
CA ASN A 251 -5.32 -0.32 16.12
C ASN A 251 -5.90 -0.23 17.55
N ALA A 252 -5.67 -1.25 18.38
CA ALA A 252 -6.08 -1.26 19.79
C ALA A 252 -5.58 -0.01 20.56
N ASN A 253 -4.40 0.51 20.22
CA ASN A 253 -3.89 1.75 20.81
C ASN A 253 -4.72 2.98 20.43
N GLN A 254 -5.24 3.05 19.20
CA GLN A 254 -6.13 4.12 18.77
C GLN A 254 -7.48 4.04 19.49
N LEU A 255 -8.02 2.82 19.65
CA LEU A 255 -9.30 2.62 20.35
C LEU A 255 -9.17 2.94 21.84
N LYS A 256 -8.04 2.61 22.46
CA LYS A 256 -7.71 2.99 23.85
C LYS A 256 -7.56 4.49 24.02
N GLU A 257 -6.95 5.17 23.05
CA GLU A 257 -6.83 6.63 23.02
C GLU A 257 -8.21 7.30 22.96
N VAL A 258 -9.11 6.85 22.08
CA VAL A 258 -10.50 7.36 22.04
C VAL A 258 -11.26 7.06 23.34
N TRP A 259 -11.05 5.88 23.94
CA TRP A 259 -11.64 5.50 25.22
C TRP A 259 -11.15 6.38 26.41
N GLU A 260 -9.88 6.77 26.39
CA GLU A 260 -9.29 7.66 27.40
C GLU A 260 -9.68 9.12 27.17
N GLU A 261 -9.64 9.59 25.92
CA GLU A 261 -9.81 10.99 25.56
C GLU A 261 -11.28 11.40 25.38
N GLU A 262 -12.11 10.60 24.70
CA GLU A 262 -13.53 10.91 24.46
C GLU A 262 -14.45 10.36 25.55
N ASP A 263 -14.22 9.12 26.01
CA ASP A 263 -15.08 8.47 27.01
C ASP A 263 -14.60 8.72 28.45
N HIS A 264 -13.37 9.24 28.63
CA HIS A 264 -12.75 9.49 29.94
C HIS A 264 -12.70 8.26 30.86
N LEU A 265 -12.49 7.08 30.27
CA LEU A 265 -12.40 5.80 30.96
C LEU A 265 -10.94 5.32 31.04
N ASP A 266 -10.65 4.45 32.02
CA ASP A 266 -9.29 3.97 32.26
C ASP A 266 -8.81 3.09 31.07
N PRO A 267 -7.63 3.37 30.48
CA PRO A 267 -7.02 2.56 29.42
C PRO A 267 -6.81 1.08 29.77
N GLU A 268 -6.65 0.75 31.07
CA GLU A 268 -6.44 -0.62 31.54
C GLU A 268 -7.75 -1.45 31.54
N ASP A 269 -8.90 -0.78 31.68
CA ASP A 269 -10.24 -1.40 31.66
C ASP A 269 -10.86 -1.45 30.25
N PHE A 270 -10.05 -1.24 29.21
CA PHE A 270 -10.50 -1.22 27.84
C PHE A 270 -11.10 -2.58 27.41
N ASP A 271 -12.42 -2.62 27.21
CA ASP A 271 -13.14 -3.72 26.57
C ASP A 271 -13.68 -3.27 25.19
N PRO A 272 -13.19 -3.86 24.09
CA PRO A 272 -13.69 -3.57 22.75
C PRO A 272 -15.21 -3.66 22.63
N LYS A 273 -15.87 -4.59 23.35
CA LYS A 273 -17.33 -4.74 23.27
C LYS A 273 -18.07 -3.55 23.87
N VAL A 274 -17.56 -3.01 24.97
CA VAL A 274 -18.16 -1.85 25.63
C VAL A 274 -17.89 -0.60 24.80
N PHE A 275 -16.66 -0.45 24.30
CA PHE A 275 -16.29 0.61 23.37
C PHE A 275 -17.22 0.67 22.15
N PHE A 276 -17.39 -0.44 21.42
CA PHE A 276 -18.31 -0.50 20.27
C PHE A 276 -19.78 -0.39 20.67
N GLY A 277 -20.15 -0.73 21.91
CA GLY A 277 -21.49 -0.50 22.43
C GLY A 277 -21.81 0.98 22.64
N LEU A 278 -20.85 1.73 23.22
CA LEU A 278 -20.97 3.18 23.46
C LEU A 278 -20.97 3.98 22.14
N HIS A 279 -20.09 3.62 21.22
CA HIS A 279 -19.91 4.35 19.95
C HIS A 279 -20.79 3.83 18.80
N GLY A 280 -21.26 2.58 18.87
CA GLY A 280 -22.10 1.96 17.84
C GLY A 280 -23.51 2.57 17.73
N GLU A 281 -24.05 3.10 18.83
CA GLU A 281 -25.34 3.80 18.86
C GLU A 281 -25.23 5.21 18.20
N LYS A 282 -24.07 5.85 18.35
CA LYS A 282 -23.73 7.17 17.76
C LYS A 282 -23.50 7.10 16.25
N LEU A 283 -23.08 5.94 15.73
CA LEU A 283 -22.82 5.69 14.31
C LEU A 283 -24.06 5.20 13.52
N GLY A 284 -25.24 5.12 14.14
CA GLY A 284 -26.48 4.72 13.46
C GLY A 284 -26.50 3.26 12.99
N LEU A 285 -25.60 2.40 13.50
CA LEU A 285 -25.47 1.01 13.07
C LEU A 285 -26.38 0.03 13.82
N CYS A 286 -27.28 0.51 14.67
CA CYS A 286 -28.21 -0.33 15.42
C CYS A 286 -29.60 0.30 15.59
N THR A 287 -30.43 0.25 14.53
CA THR A 287 -31.88 0.02 14.70
C THR A 287 -32.36 -0.96 13.64
N GLY A 288 -32.63 -2.20 14.06
CA GLY A 288 -33.17 -3.25 13.19
C GLY A 288 -33.17 -4.60 13.89
N TYR A 289 -34.03 -4.72 14.92
CA TYR A 289 -34.55 -6.01 15.37
C TYR A 289 -35.29 -6.72 14.23
#